data_AF-A0A2S1JQV4-F1
#
_entry.id   AF-A0A2S1JQV4-F1
#
_cell.length_a   1.000
_cell.length_b   1.000
_cell.length_c   1.000
_cell.angle_alpha   90.00
_cell.angle_beta   90.00
_cell.angle_gamma   90.00
#
_symmetry.space_group_name_H-M   'P 1'
#
loop_
_entity.id
_entity.type
_entity.pdbx_description
1 polymer ?
#
loop_
_entity_poly.entity_id
_entity_poly.type
_entity_poly.pdbx_seq_one_letter_code
_entity_poly.pdbx_strand_id
1 'polypeptide(L)'
;MKYTIKDITLLLTFALFLISPPIWADSVSDFQNSWAGTALDLQRQIDNHTPMSENNILGTHNSYNSEVYRACNFSVGCRYLDPQQEYSIKDQLRMGARFIELDVHWTTKMESLFSYPKRLLLCHGLCSINDKYATEGFNEIKDWLNDTANQDEVIILYIEDHSDGRHQDLYDQITGRFGDKIFYSGGCQSIPNTLTKNDVLAAGKQVIVWKDSGCSGNSDMKNMAFTGLGNIGRVWEDSTTIGTIGEIFSGGIERITADDVRNGFAIGHNIINLDNMNTTDGRIAAAIWSWDQNEPNNLNNEDCAMQWSNGRWNDANCSNQYSFACKNTADSSWLVSASTGPFSHGTGVCQTFGEDYLFSAPTNSQDNQALKAAKEATGYDRVWINYQDMVTEGQWQHN
;
A
#
# COMPACT_ATOMS: atom_id res chain seq x y z
N MET A 1 -6.63 85.68 4.72
CA MET A 1 -5.93 84.37 4.74
C MET A 1 -6.72 83.48 5.69
N LYS A 2 -7.45 82.50 5.16
CA LYS A 2 -8.54 81.78 5.84
C LYS A 2 -8.00 80.66 6.72
N TYR A 3 -8.44 80.62 7.98
CA TYR A 3 -8.45 79.42 8.82
C TYR A 3 -9.81 78.74 8.65
N THR A 4 -9.82 77.42 8.42
CA THR A 4 -11.04 76.60 8.56
C THR A 4 -10.73 75.34 9.34
N ILE A 5 -11.68 75.05 10.24
CA ILE A 5 -11.65 74.11 11.34
C ILE A 5 -12.05 72.71 10.85
N LYS A 6 -11.41 71.73 11.49
CA LYS A 6 -11.57 70.25 11.47
C LYS A 6 -12.94 69.70 11.04
N ASP A 7 -12.89 68.76 10.09
CA ASP A 7 -13.80 67.61 10.03
C ASP A 7 -13.00 66.34 10.35
N ILE A 8 -13.47 65.59 11.34
CA ILE A 8 -12.94 64.28 11.75
C ILE A 8 -13.75 63.24 10.97
N THR A 9 -13.11 62.52 10.04
CA THR A 9 -13.67 61.31 9.44
C THR A 9 -12.94 60.10 10.02
N LEU A 10 -13.65 59.34 10.86
CA LEU A 10 -13.18 58.09 11.45
C LEU A 10 -13.22 56.99 10.38
N LEU A 11 -12.06 56.59 9.85
CA LEU A 11 -11.92 55.40 9.02
C LEU A 11 -11.75 54.18 9.93
N LEU A 12 -12.82 53.42 10.12
CA LEU A 12 -12.81 52.08 10.71
C LEU A 12 -12.34 51.08 9.64
N THR A 13 -11.07 50.70 9.69
CA THR A 13 -10.57 49.53 8.96
C THR A 13 -11.05 48.26 9.66
N PHE A 14 -12.04 47.59 9.08
CA PHE A 14 -12.42 46.23 9.48
C PHE A 14 -11.38 45.25 8.94
N ALA A 15 -10.48 44.78 9.81
CA ALA A 15 -9.65 43.63 9.51
C ALA A 15 -10.51 42.36 9.65
N LEU A 16 -10.87 41.73 8.52
CA LEU A 16 -11.41 40.37 8.52
C LEU A 16 -10.28 39.43 8.98
N PHE A 17 -10.30 39.02 10.25
CA PHE A 17 -9.60 37.82 10.67
C PHE A 17 -10.36 36.61 10.09
N LEU A 18 -9.79 36.00 9.04
CA LEU A 18 -10.15 34.65 8.64
C LEU A 18 -9.73 33.71 9.76
N ILE A 19 -10.67 33.40 10.65
CA ILE A 19 -10.52 32.31 11.60
C ILE A 19 -10.71 31.03 10.80
N SER A 20 -9.61 30.47 10.31
CA SER A 20 -9.61 29.09 9.82
C SER A 20 -10.06 28.19 10.97
N PRO A 21 -11.08 27.32 10.78
CA PRO A 21 -11.41 26.35 11.82
C PRO A 21 -10.17 25.48 12.07
N PRO A 22 -9.93 25.05 13.32
CA PRO A 22 -8.89 24.07 13.59
C PRO A 22 -9.21 22.82 12.74
N ILE A 23 -8.26 22.43 11.89
CA ILE A 23 -8.30 21.14 11.20
C ILE A 23 -8.08 20.11 12.30
N TRP A 24 -9.16 19.50 12.79
CA TRP A 24 -9.04 18.31 13.61
C TRP A 24 -8.60 17.19 12.66
N ALA A 25 -7.40 16.64 12.88
CA ALA A 25 -6.96 15.46 12.19
C ALA A 25 -8.00 14.34 12.38
N ASP A 26 -8.38 13.66 11.30
CA ASP A 26 -9.21 12.45 11.42
C ASP A 26 -8.36 11.28 11.94
N SER A 27 -9.00 10.24 12.47
CA SER A 27 -8.28 9.07 13.02
C SER A 27 -7.33 8.43 12.00
N VAL A 28 -7.63 8.55 10.70
CA VAL A 28 -6.78 8.08 9.61
C VAL A 28 -5.53 8.94 9.46
N SER A 29 -5.63 10.26 9.61
CA SER A 29 -4.47 11.17 9.64
C SER A 29 -3.60 10.89 10.86
N ASP A 30 -4.21 10.65 12.02
CA ASP A 30 -3.47 10.26 13.22
C ASP A 30 -2.74 8.92 13.01
N PHE A 31 -3.37 7.95 12.33
CA PHE A 31 -2.73 6.70 11.94
C PHE A 31 -1.56 6.94 10.96
N GLN A 32 -1.74 7.77 9.93
CA GLN A 32 -0.69 8.08 8.94
C GLN A 32 0.55 8.70 9.60
N ASN A 33 0.35 9.54 10.62
CA ASN A 33 1.42 10.18 11.39
C ASN A 33 1.94 9.31 12.55
N SER A 34 1.32 8.16 12.81
CA SER A 34 1.79 7.21 13.81
C SER A 34 3.02 6.45 13.31
N TRP A 35 3.72 5.79 14.23
CA TRP A 35 4.81 4.87 13.87
C TRP A 35 4.39 3.87 12.78
N ALA A 36 3.18 3.30 12.87
CA ALA A 36 2.76 2.28 11.92
C ALA A 36 2.59 2.84 10.50
N GLY A 37 2.03 4.05 10.38
CA GLY A 37 1.90 4.76 9.10
C GLY A 37 3.26 5.06 8.48
N THR A 38 4.16 5.67 9.26
CA THR A 38 5.51 6.04 8.81
C THR A 38 6.36 4.81 8.44
N ALA A 39 6.35 3.77 9.26
CA ALA A 39 7.14 2.56 9.00
C ALA A 39 6.65 1.80 7.76
N LEU A 40 5.34 1.77 7.51
CA LEU A 40 4.78 1.21 6.26
C LEU A 40 5.18 2.05 5.04
N ASP A 41 5.24 3.38 5.18
CA ASP A 41 5.69 4.28 4.11
C ASP A 41 7.14 4.03 3.71
N LEU A 42 8.03 4.01 4.69
CA LEU A 42 9.45 3.68 4.47
C LEU A 42 9.64 2.28 3.88
N GLN A 43 8.81 1.31 4.28
CA GLN A 43 8.82 -0.03 3.67
C GLN A 43 8.42 -0.02 2.20
N ARG A 44 7.44 0.79 1.81
CA ARG A 44 7.01 0.90 0.40
C ARG A 44 8.10 1.52 -0.48
N GLN A 45 8.95 2.39 0.07
CA GLN A 45 10.11 2.92 -0.66
C GLN A 45 11.13 1.80 -1.00
N ILE A 46 11.29 0.81 -0.13
CA ILE A 46 12.12 -0.39 -0.38
C ILE A 46 11.46 -1.27 -1.46
N ASP A 47 10.15 -1.50 -1.34
CA ASP A 47 9.39 -2.28 -2.32
C ASP A 47 9.56 -1.75 -3.75
N ASN A 48 9.69 -0.43 -3.92
CA ASN A 48 9.73 0.21 -5.24
C ASN A 48 10.83 -0.35 -6.15
N HIS A 49 11.94 -0.78 -5.58
CA HIS A 49 13.13 -1.23 -6.31
C HIS A 49 13.23 -2.75 -6.45
N THR A 50 12.23 -3.49 -5.98
CA THR A 50 12.19 -4.96 -6.11
C THR A 50 11.00 -5.42 -6.93
N PRO A 51 11.08 -6.59 -7.58
CA PRO A 51 9.94 -7.13 -8.30
C PRO A 51 8.74 -7.26 -7.38
N MET A 52 7.53 -6.93 -7.85
CA MET A 52 6.33 -7.02 -7.01
C MET A 52 6.03 -8.45 -6.52
N SER A 53 6.58 -9.47 -7.19
CA SER A 53 6.56 -10.86 -6.73
C SER A 53 7.44 -11.14 -5.51
N GLU A 54 8.16 -10.15 -5.01
CA GLU A 54 8.96 -10.21 -3.79
C GLU A 54 8.48 -9.20 -2.73
N ASN A 55 7.54 -8.30 -3.06
CA ASN A 55 7.01 -7.32 -2.10
C ASN A 55 6.05 -7.98 -1.11
N ASN A 56 5.97 -7.44 0.11
CA ASN A 56 4.88 -7.72 1.04
C ASN A 56 3.86 -6.57 0.99
N ILE A 57 2.67 -6.84 0.48
CA ILE A 57 1.65 -5.85 0.15
C ILE A 57 0.41 -6.11 1.00
N LEU A 58 -0.03 -5.10 1.75
CA LEU A 58 -1.38 -5.10 2.31
C LEU A 58 -2.40 -4.67 1.26
N GLY A 59 -3.53 -5.36 1.25
CA GLY A 59 -4.71 -4.99 0.48
C GLY A 59 -5.96 -5.09 1.32
N THR A 60 -7.08 -4.74 0.71
CA THR A 60 -8.41 -5.00 1.28
C THR A 60 -9.21 -5.90 0.35
N HIS A 61 -9.98 -6.83 0.91
CA HIS A 61 -10.90 -7.67 0.14
C HIS A 61 -12.25 -6.96 0.04
N ASN A 62 -12.83 -6.96 -1.16
CA ASN A 62 -14.07 -6.25 -1.48
C ASN A 62 -14.08 -4.81 -0.94
N SER A 63 -13.05 -4.04 -1.31
CA SER A 63 -12.74 -2.72 -0.75
C SER A 63 -13.95 -1.75 -0.75
N TYR A 64 -14.88 -1.95 -1.67
CA TYR A 64 -16.11 -1.16 -1.81
C TYR A 64 -17.26 -1.57 -0.87
N ASN A 65 -17.27 -2.79 -0.31
CA ASN A 65 -18.32 -3.27 0.57
C ASN A 65 -18.08 -2.73 1.99
N SER A 66 -18.30 -1.43 2.17
CA SER A 66 -17.89 -0.71 3.38
C SER A 66 -19.04 -0.09 4.17
N GLU A 67 -18.88 -0.01 5.49
CA GLU A 67 -19.86 0.53 6.43
C GLU A 67 -20.18 2.00 6.13
N VAL A 68 -19.19 2.82 5.77
CA VAL A 68 -19.43 4.24 5.41
C VAL A 68 -20.32 4.41 4.19
N TYR A 69 -20.48 3.37 3.38
CA TYR A 69 -21.38 3.39 2.24
C TYR A 69 -22.74 2.76 2.54
N ARG A 70 -22.91 2.05 3.65
CA ARG A 70 -24.15 1.38 4.01
C ARG A 70 -25.28 2.40 4.03
N ALA A 71 -26.35 2.09 3.29
CA ALA A 71 -27.51 2.95 3.21
C ALA A 71 -28.78 2.11 3.03
N CYS A 72 -29.79 2.41 3.84
CA CYS A 72 -31.10 1.76 3.78
C CYS A 72 -32.17 2.78 3.39
N ASN A 73 -33.00 2.40 2.43
CA ASN A 73 -34.19 3.18 2.07
C ASN A 73 -35.36 2.22 1.84
N PHE A 74 -36.50 2.53 2.46
CA PHE A 74 -37.72 1.72 2.38
C PHE A 74 -38.14 1.39 0.94
N SER A 75 -37.89 2.28 -0.01
CA SER A 75 -38.27 2.10 -1.42
C SER A 75 -37.32 1.23 -2.24
N VAL A 76 -36.06 1.06 -1.82
CA VAL A 76 -35.00 0.38 -2.61
C VAL A 76 -34.25 -0.71 -1.84
N GLY A 77 -34.62 -0.94 -0.60
CA GLY A 77 -33.90 -1.83 0.29
C GLY A 77 -32.61 -1.19 0.82
N CYS A 78 -31.74 -2.05 1.32
CA CYS A 78 -30.44 -1.66 1.86
C CYS A 78 -29.33 -2.07 0.89
N ARG A 79 -28.24 -1.30 0.89
CA ARG A 79 -26.95 -1.70 0.31
C ARG A 79 -25.95 -1.97 1.43
N TYR A 80 -25.05 -2.93 1.20
CA TYR A 80 -23.95 -3.29 2.11
C TYR A 80 -24.43 -3.59 3.55
N LEU A 81 -25.39 -4.49 3.69
CA LEU A 81 -25.95 -4.89 5.00
C LEU A 81 -24.95 -5.62 5.89
N ASP A 82 -23.99 -6.30 5.27
CA ASP A 82 -22.87 -7.00 5.90
C ASP A 82 -21.56 -6.43 5.32
N PRO A 83 -21.15 -5.23 5.78
CA PRO A 83 -19.98 -4.58 5.24
C PRO A 83 -18.71 -5.35 5.63
N GLN A 84 -17.85 -5.60 4.65
CA GLN A 84 -16.54 -6.20 4.83
C GLN A 84 -15.47 -5.17 5.20
N GLN A 85 -15.74 -3.87 5.06
CA GLN A 85 -14.80 -2.80 5.43
C GLN A 85 -15.49 -1.76 6.32
N GLU A 86 -14.71 -1.04 7.14
CA GLU A 86 -15.21 0.08 7.95
C GLU A 86 -15.07 1.41 7.20
N TYR A 87 -13.93 1.61 6.52
CA TYR A 87 -13.52 2.89 5.95
C TYR A 87 -13.76 2.98 4.45
N SER A 88 -13.73 4.21 3.92
CA SER A 88 -13.81 4.48 2.48
C SER A 88 -12.61 3.86 1.73
N ILE A 89 -12.72 3.63 0.42
CA ILE A 89 -11.58 3.12 -0.38
C ILE A 89 -10.40 4.09 -0.29
N LYS A 90 -10.68 5.41 -0.30
CA LYS A 90 -9.65 6.44 -0.11
C LYS A 90 -8.94 6.30 1.23
N ASP A 91 -9.66 6.03 2.31
CA ASP A 91 -9.08 5.88 3.64
C ASP A 91 -8.35 4.54 3.83
N GLN A 92 -8.83 3.47 3.19
CA GLN A 92 -8.10 2.19 3.13
C GLN A 92 -6.72 2.39 2.46
N LEU A 93 -6.66 3.15 1.35
CA LEU A 93 -5.40 3.55 0.70
C LEU A 93 -4.51 4.41 1.63
N ARG A 94 -5.10 5.37 2.35
CA ARG A 94 -4.38 6.19 3.35
C ARG A 94 -3.82 5.37 4.51
N MET A 95 -4.47 4.27 4.89
CA MET A 95 -3.99 3.34 5.91
C MET A 95 -2.93 2.35 5.39
N GLY A 96 -2.55 2.43 4.11
CA GLY A 96 -1.44 1.67 3.53
C GLY A 96 -1.83 0.51 2.62
N ALA A 97 -3.12 0.29 2.34
CA ALA A 97 -3.53 -0.68 1.33
C ALA A 97 -2.97 -0.27 -0.05
N ARG A 98 -2.39 -1.22 -0.80
CA ARG A 98 -1.91 -1.02 -2.18
C ARG A 98 -2.45 -2.05 -3.16
N PHE A 99 -3.30 -2.95 -2.68
CA PHE A 99 -4.17 -3.77 -3.49
C PHE A 99 -5.62 -3.43 -3.14
N ILE A 100 -6.41 -3.06 -4.15
CA ILE A 100 -7.82 -2.67 -4.02
C ILE A 100 -8.66 -3.57 -4.91
N GLU A 101 -9.76 -4.08 -4.38
CA GLU A 101 -10.65 -5.03 -5.06
C GLU A 101 -12.05 -4.47 -5.23
N LEU A 102 -12.54 -4.54 -6.46
CA LEU A 102 -13.86 -4.06 -6.85
C LEU A 102 -14.59 -5.11 -7.67
N ASP A 103 -15.73 -5.56 -7.15
CA ASP A 103 -16.60 -6.51 -7.87
C ASP A 103 -17.57 -5.71 -8.71
N VAL A 104 -17.38 -5.78 -10.02
CA VAL A 104 -18.11 -4.92 -10.95
C VAL A 104 -19.19 -5.74 -11.65
N HIS A 105 -20.45 -5.51 -11.24
CA HIS A 105 -21.62 -6.20 -11.76
C HIS A 105 -22.41 -5.34 -12.75
N TRP A 106 -22.79 -5.90 -13.89
CA TRP A 106 -23.77 -5.29 -14.79
C TRP A 106 -25.20 -5.64 -14.36
N THR A 107 -25.81 -4.77 -13.57
CA THR A 107 -27.11 -5.05 -12.92
C THR A 107 -28.03 -3.84 -12.87
N THR A 108 -29.27 -4.06 -12.44
CA THR A 108 -30.32 -3.05 -12.34
C THR A 108 -30.01 -2.04 -11.24
N LYS A 109 -30.05 -0.75 -11.58
CA LYS A 109 -29.87 0.37 -10.66
C LYS A 109 -31.14 1.19 -10.58
N MET A 110 -31.63 1.49 -9.38
CA MET A 110 -32.69 2.49 -9.24
C MET A 110 -32.10 3.90 -9.28
N GLU A 111 -32.43 4.65 -10.32
CA GLU A 111 -32.06 6.08 -10.47
C GLU A 111 -33.21 7.00 -10.00
N SER A 112 -34.45 6.54 -10.09
CA SER A 112 -35.64 7.23 -9.58
C SER A 112 -36.78 6.21 -9.34
N LEU A 113 -37.90 6.64 -8.74
CA LEU A 113 -39.07 5.77 -8.47
C LEU A 113 -39.61 5.04 -9.71
N PHE A 114 -39.27 5.49 -10.92
CA PHE A 114 -39.73 4.89 -12.18
C PHE A 114 -38.59 4.65 -13.18
N SER A 115 -37.32 4.69 -12.75
CA SER A 115 -36.15 4.49 -13.61
C SER A 115 -35.23 3.42 -13.03
N TYR A 116 -35.12 2.29 -13.76
CA TYR A 116 -34.38 1.10 -13.35
C TYR A 116 -33.45 0.59 -14.47
N PRO A 117 -32.55 1.43 -15.03
CA PRO A 117 -31.65 0.97 -16.08
C PRO A 117 -30.61 -0.02 -15.54
N LYS A 118 -30.00 -0.78 -16.44
CA LYS A 118 -28.78 -1.52 -16.10
C LYS A 118 -27.56 -0.60 -16.11
N ARG A 119 -26.66 -0.81 -15.15
CA ARG A 119 -25.45 -0.03 -14.87
C ARG A 119 -24.37 -0.95 -14.32
N LEU A 120 -23.10 -0.53 -14.43
CA LEU A 120 -21.99 -1.16 -13.70
C LEU A 120 -22.02 -0.69 -12.25
N LEU A 121 -22.31 -1.62 -11.33
CA LEU A 121 -22.41 -1.38 -9.89
C LEU A 121 -21.35 -2.18 -9.13
N LEU A 122 -21.04 -1.72 -7.92
CA LEU A 122 -20.17 -2.38 -6.96
C LEU A 122 -21.02 -3.21 -6.00
N CYS A 123 -20.95 -4.53 -6.12
CA CYS A 123 -21.91 -5.46 -5.52
C CYS A 123 -21.21 -6.75 -5.08
N HIS A 124 -21.51 -7.21 -3.85
CA HIS A 124 -21.02 -8.48 -3.31
C HIS A 124 -22.17 -9.48 -3.23
N GLY A 125 -22.08 -10.60 -3.95
CA GLY A 125 -23.12 -11.65 -3.94
C GLY A 125 -24.45 -11.20 -4.57
N LEU A 126 -25.49 -10.96 -3.76
CA LEU A 126 -26.80 -10.53 -4.26
C LEU A 126 -26.88 -9.00 -4.35
N CYS A 127 -26.83 -8.48 -5.58
CA CYS A 127 -26.83 -7.03 -5.79
C CYS A 127 -28.13 -6.36 -5.36
N SER A 128 -27.97 -5.25 -4.64
CA SER A 128 -29.03 -4.30 -4.34
C SER A 128 -29.17 -3.30 -5.47
N ILE A 129 -30.41 -2.96 -5.83
CA ILE A 129 -30.69 -1.87 -6.78
C ILE A 129 -30.25 -0.49 -6.25
N ASN A 130 -29.84 -0.40 -4.99
CA ASN A 130 -29.28 0.79 -4.37
C ASN A 130 -27.74 0.82 -4.32
N ASP A 131 -27.06 -0.26 -4.73
CA ASP A 131 -25.59 -0.36 -4.70
C ASP A 131 -24.92 0.79 -5.45
N LYS A 132 -23.68 1.11 -5.05
CA LYS A 132 -22.91 2.20 -5.63
C LYS A 132 -22.57 1.89 -7.09
N TYR A 133 -22.46 2.93 -7.91
CA TYR A 133 -21.88 2.78 -9.24
C TYR A 133 -20.40 2.39 -9.13
N ALA A 134 -19.89 1.61 -10.09
CA ALA A 134 -18.45 1.36 -10.25
C ALA A 134 -17.65 2.67 -10.27
N THR A 135 -18.17 3.68 -10.99
CA THR A 135 -17.57 5.01 -11.04
C THR A 135 -17.41 5.71 -9.69
N GLU A 136 -18.25 5.43 -8.69
CA GLU A 136 -18.09 6.04 -7.36
C GLU A 136 -16.82 5.51 -6.68
N GLY A 137 -16.57 4.19 -6.74
CA GLY A 137 -15.31 3.62 -6.22
C GLY A 137 -14.09 4.10 -7.01
N PHE A 138 -14.19 4.16 -8.35
CA PHE A 138 -13.11 4.71 -9.18
C PHE A 138 -12.81 6.19 -8.88
N ASN A 139 -13.82 6.98 -8.53
CA ASN A 139 -13.61 8.39 -8.18
C ASN A 139 -12.81 8.53 -6.88
N GLU A 140 -13.03 7.69 -5.88
CA GLU A 140 -12.26 7.74 -4.64
C GLU A 140 -10.78 7.37 -4.84
N ILE A 141 -10.52 6.34 -5.65
CA ILE A 141 -9.16 5.97 -6.05
C ILE A 141 -8.50 7.11 -6.83
N LYS A 142 -9.24 7.72 -7.78
CA LYS A 142 -8.76 8.87 -8.56
C LYS A 142 -8.41 10.05 -7.65
N ASP A 143 -9.26 10.36 -6.68
CA ASP A 143 -9.05 11.48 -5.77
C ASP A 143 -7.81 11.25 -4.89
N TRP A 144 -7.53 9.99 -4.50
CA TRP A 144 -6.29 9.63 -3.82
C TRP A 144 -5.06 9.73 -4.73
N LEU A 145 -5.13 9.23 -5.97
CA LEU A 145 -4.04 9.29 -6.96
C LEU A 145 -3.71 10.72 -7.44
N ASN A 146 -4.64 11.66 -7.28
CA ASN A 146 -4.44 13.08 -7.64
C ASN A 146 -3.85 13.91 -6.50
N ASP A 147 -3.79 13.36 -5.28
CA ASP A 147 -3.08 13.98 -4.18
C ASP A 147 -1.58 13.89 -4.46
N THR A 148 -0.91 15.04 -4.39
CA THR A 148 0.52 15.14 -4.68
C THR A 148 1.38 14.34 -3.70
N ALA A 149 0.85 14.05 -2.51
CA ALA A 149 1.52 13.23 -1.49
C ALA A 149 1.61 11.74 -1.86
N ASN A 150 0.89 11.27 -2.88
CA ASN A 150 0.86 9.87 -3.29
C ASN A 150 1.46 9.65 -4.70
N GLN A 151 2.30 10.57 -5.20
CA GLN A 151 2.81 10.50 -6.58
C GLN A 151 3.82 9.38 -6.83
N ASP A 152 4.47 8.93 -5.76
CA ASP A 152 5.45 7.85 -5.70
C ASP A 152 4.83 6.48 -5.39
N GLU A 153 3.50 6.41 -5.34
CA GLU A 153 2.77 5.19 -5.01
C GLU A 153 2.22 4.48 -6.24
N VAL A 154 2.21 3.15 -6.17
CA VAL A 154 1.64 2.25 -7.19
C VAL A 154 0.62 1.33 -6.52
N ILE A 155 -0.54 1.16 -7.17
CA ILE A 155 -1.58 0.24 -6.73
C ILE A 155 -1.85 -0.86 -7.76
N ILE A 156 -2.23 -2.03 -7.24
CA ILE A 156 -2.89 -3.08 -8.01
C ILE A 156 -4.39 -2.91 -7.81
N LEU A 157 -5.09 -2.51 -8.87
CA LEU A 157 -6.55 -2.49 -8.92
C LEU A 157 -7.03 -3.82 -9.47
N TYR A 158 -7.60 -4.64 -8.60
CA TYR A 158 -8.26 -5.87 -8.97
C TYR A 158 -9.74 -5.63 -9.28
N ILE A 159 -10.17 -6.07 -10.44
CA ILE A 159 -11.56 -6.08 -10.87
C ILE A 159 -12.03 -7.53 -10.93
N GLU A 160 -12.94 -7.90 -10.03
CA GLU A 160 -13.74 -9.11 -10.17
C GLU A 160 -14.87 -8.82 -11.18
N ASP A 161 -14.81 -9.48 -12.33
CA ASP A 161 -15.54 -9.12 -13.53
C ASP A 161 -16.85 -9.89 -13.67
N HIS A 162 -17.92 -9.25 -13.20
CA HIS A 162 -19.31 -9.64 -13.44
C HIS A 162 -20.02 -8.66 -14.39
N SER A 163 -19.27 -8.03 -15.29
CA SER A 163 -19.77 -6.96 -16.16
C SER A 163 -20.62 -7.45 -17.34
N ASP A 164 -20.90 -8.75 -17.45
CA ASP A 164 -21.76 -9.36 -18.48
C ASP A 164 -21.36 -8.93 -19.91
N GLY A 165 -20.05 -8.95 -20.18
CA GLY A 165 -19.45 -8.60 -21.47
C GLY A 165 -19.43 -7.10 -21.79
N ARG A 166 -19.78 -6.22 -20.84
CA ARG A 166 -19.74 -4.75 -21.00
C ARG A 166 -18.32 -4.18 -20.83
N HIS A 167 -17.32 -4.87 -21.33
CA HIS A 167 -15.91 -4.52 -21.16
C HIS A 167 -15.55 -3.16 -21.77
N GLN A 168 -16.24 -2.71 -22.82
CA GLN A 168 -16.02 -1.34 -23.34
C GLN A 168 -16.49 -0.28 -22.34
N ASP A 169 -17.68 -0.44 -21.75
CA ASP A 169 -18.20 0.52 -20.76
C ASP A 169 -17.31 0.53 -19.52
N LEU A 170 -16.86 -0.65 -19.06
CA LEU A 170 -15.90 -0.75 -17.96
C LEU A 170 -14.56 -0.09 -18.30
N TYR A 171 -14.01 -0.34 -19.49
CA TYR A 171 -12.78 0.31 -19.98
C TYR A 171 -12.93 1.84 -20.01
N ASP A 172 -14.01 2.36 -20.58
CA ASP A 172 -14.27 3.79 -20.69
C ASP A 172 -14.41 4.43 -19.31
N GLN A 173 -15.04 3.73 -18.34
CA GLN A 173 -15.15 4.21 -16.97
C GLN A 173 -13.81 4.25 -16.24
N ILE A 174 -12.98 3.20 -16.37
CA ILE A 174 -11.64 3.14 -15.75
C ILE A 174 -10.73 4.21 -16.36
N THR A 175 -10.61 4.23 -17.69
CA THR A 175 -9.73 5.18 -18.40
C THR A 175 -10.19 6.63 -18.24
N GLY A 176 -11.49 6.90 -18.15
CA GLY A 176 -12.02 8.22 -17.87
C GLY A 176 -11.68 8.76 -16.46
N ARG A 177 -11.22 7.90 -15.53
CA ARG A 177 -10.79 8.32 -14.17
C ARG A 177 -9.28 8.31 -14.01
N PHE A 178 -8.62 7.24 -14.45
CA PHE A 178 -7.18 7.06 -14.22
C PHE A 178 -6.34 7.50 -15.41
N GLY A 179 -6.89 7.50 -16.62
CA GLY A 179 -6.27 8.02 -17.84
C GLY A 179 -4.82 7.57 -18.01
N ASP A 180 -3.92 8.54 -18.12
CA ASP A 180 -2.50 8.33 -18.32
C ASP A 180 -1.78 7.67 -17.13
N LYS A 181 -2.43 7.46 -15.98
CA LYS A 181 -1.83 6.77 -14.83
C LYS A 181 -1.87 5.23 -14.96
N ILE A 182 -2.55 4.67 -15.97
CA ILE A 182 -2.66 3.22 -16.12
C ILE A 182 -1.41 2.65 -16.80
N PHE A 183 -0.82 1.62 -16.19
CA PHE A 183 0.22 0.80 -16.78
C PHE A 183 -0.43 -0.35 -17.57
N TYR A 184 -0.41 -0.24 -18.89
CA TYR A 184 -1.11 -1.16 -19.79
C TYR A 184 -0.39 -2.51 -19.86
N SER A 185 -1.15 -3.60 -19.81
CA SER A 185 -0.62 -4.95 -20.00
C SER A 185 -0.07 -5.18 -21.41
N GLY A 186 -0.55 -4.46 -22.42
CA GLY A 186 -0.17 -4.68 -23.82
C GLY A 186 -0.71 -5.99 -24.42
N GLY A 187 -1.60 -6.69 -23.70
CA GLY A 187 -2.25 -7.91 -24.16
C GLY A 187 -2.58 -8.88 -23.03
N CYS A 188 -3.03 -10.08 -23.41
CA CYS A 188 -3.39 -11.15 -22.49
C CYS A 188 -2.14 -11.72 -21.80
N GLN A 189 -1.73 -11.15 -20.68
CA GLN A 189 -0.63 -11.68 -19.88
C GLN A 189 -0.80 -11.41 -18.40
N SER A 190 -0.11 -12.21 -17.59
CA SER A 190 0.06 -11.94 -16.17
C SER A 190 1.01 -10.77 -15.94
N ILE A 191 0.96 -10.20 -14.74
CA ILE A 191 1.99 -9.24 -14.28
C ILE A 191 3.37 -9.91 -14.41
N PRO A 192 4.35 -9.28 -15.10
CA PRO A 192 5.68 -9.85 -15.26
C PRO A 192 6.39 -10.03 -13.92
N ASN A 193 7.08 -11.15 -13.74
CA ASN A 193 7.82 -11.46 -12.51
C ASN A 193 9.02 -10.55 -12.25
N THR A 194 9.40 -9.73 -13.23
CA THR A 194 10.47 -8.73 -13.09
C THR A 194 9.93 -7.32 -12.92
N LEU A 195 8.61 -7.11 -12.99
CA LEU A 195 8.04 -5.76 -12.94
C LEU A 195 8.14 -5.21 -11.52
N THR A 196 8.83 -4.09 -11.39
CA THR A 196 8.94 -3.32 -10.14
C THR A 196 7.93 -2.17 -10.13
N LYS A 197 7.61 -1.62 -8.95
CA LYS A 197 6.81 -0.38 -8.89
C LYS A 197 7.58 0.80 -9.50
N ASN A 198 8.91 0.82 -9.40
CA ASN A 198 9.73 1.85 -10.03
C ASN A 198 9.66 1.82 -11.56
N ASP A 199 9.56 0.65 -12.21
CA ASP A 199 9.32 0.57 -13.66
C ASP A 199 8.00 1.24 -14.07
N VAL A 200 6.97 1.06 -13.24
CA VAL A 200 5.64 1.65 -13.42
C VAL A 200 5.71 3.17 -13.24
N LEU A 201 6.36 3.65 -12.17
CA LEU A 201 6.55 5.07 -11.89
C LEU A 201 7.43 5.76 -12.94
N ALA A 202 8.50 5.12 -13.40
CA ALA A 202 9.39 5.62 -14.45
C ALA A 202 8.66 5.77 -15.80
N ALA A 203 7.61 4.97 -16.04
CA ALA A 203 6.70 5.14 -17.17
C ALA A 203 5.63 6.24 -16.95
N GLY A 204 5.68 6.96 -15.83
CA GLY A 204 4.71 7.97 -15.41
C GLY A 204 3.36 7.38 -15.00
N LYS A 205 3.32 6.10 -14.61
CA LYS A 205 2.10 5.35 -14.29
C LYS A 205 2.03 5.06 -12.79
N GLN A 206 0.84 4.70 -12.31
CA GLN A 206 0.57 4.37 -10.90
C GLN A 206 -0.45 3.24 -10.72
N VAL A 207 -1.22 2.87 -11.75
CA VAL A 207 -2.31 1.89 -11.64
C VAL A 207 -2.04 0.69 -12.52
N ILE A 208 -1.91 -0.47 -11.89
CA ILE A 208 -1.89 -1.76 -12.57
C ILE A 208 -3.30 -2.34 -12.47
N VAL A 209 -3.97 -2.57 -13.59
CA VAL A 209 -5.30 -3.20 -13.58
C VAL A 209 -5.13 -4.70 -13.78
N TRP A 210 -5.52 -5.49 -12.78
CA TRP A 210 -5.74 -6.91 -12.92
C TRP A 210 -7.24 -7.17 -12.98
N LYS A 211 -7.67 -7.95 -13.96
CA LYS A 211 -9.06 -8.38 -14.09
C LYS A 211 -9.11 -9.90 -14.14
N ASP A 212 -10.03 -10.51 -13.39
CA ASP A 212 -10.25 -11.96 -13.48
C ASP A 212 -11.07 -12.34 -14.73
N SER A 213 -11.62 -13.56 -14.75
CA SER A 213 -12.39 -14.10 -15.88
C SER A 213 -11.59 -14.22 -17.20
N GLY A 214 -10.27 -14.26 -17.09
CA GLY A 214 -9.35 -14.47 -18.21
C GLY A 214 -9.28 -13.29 -19.18
N CYS A 215 -8.76 -13.57 -20.38
CA CYS A 215 -8.55 -12.50 -21.35
C CYS A 215 -9.85 -12.02 -22.00
N SER A 216 -10.05 -10.70 -22.00
CA SER A 216 -11.18 -10.05 -22.63
C SER A 216 -11.21 -10.24 -24.16
N GLY A 217 -12.39 -10.47 -24.72
CA GLY A 217 -12.63 -10.40 -26.17
C GLY A 217 -12.70 -8.96 -26.72
N ASN A 218 -12.94 -7.97 -25.85
CA ASN A 218 -12.84 -6.54 -26.19
C ASN A 218 -11.35 -6.13 -26.26
N SER A 219 -10.96 -5.48 -27.37
CA SER A 219 -9.56 -5.17 -27.69
C SER A 219 -8.94 -4.15 -26.74
N ASP A 220 -9.67 -3.12 -26.34
CA ASP A 220 -9.17 -2.06 -25.45
C ASP A 220 -8.93 -2.62 -24.05
N MET A 221 -9.92 -3.31 -23.49
CA MET A 221 -9.81 -3.99 -22.19
C MET A 221 -8.68 -5.04 -22.19
N LYS A 222 -8.54 -5.81 -23.27
CA LYS A 222 -7.47 -6.81 -23.43
C LYS A 222 -6.08 -6.18 -23.36
N ASN A 223 -5.90 -4.99 -23.91
CA ASN A 223 -4.60 -4.32 -23.92
C ASN A 223 -4.32 -3.54 -22.63
N MET A 224 -5.35 -3.20 -21.87
CA MET A 224 -5.23 -2.47 -20.61
C MET A 224 -4.95 -3.40 -19.43
N ALA A 225 -5.78 -4.43 -19.23
CA ALA A 225 -5.77 -5.23 -18.02
C ALA A 225 -4.85 -6.46 -18.14
N PHE A 226 -4.13 -6.75 -17.07
CA PHE A 226 -3.47 -8.04 -16.86
C PHE A 226 -4.51 -9.12 -16.57
N THR A 227 -4.21 -10.35 -16.96
CA THR A 227 -5.10 -11.52 -16.81
C THR A 227 -4.70 -12.43 -15.65
N GLY A 228 -3.68 -12.04 -14.88
CA GLY A 228 -3.20 -12.82 -13.75
C GLY A 228 -2.10 -12.09 -12.97
N LEU A 229 -1.86 -12.55 -11.75
CA LEU A 229 -0.84 -12.01 -10.84
C LEU A 229 0.58 -12.53 -11.10
N GLY A 230 0.75 -13.50 -12.00
CA GLY A 230 2.05 -14.09 -12.27
C GLY A 230 2.54 -14.87 -11.05
N ASN A 231 3.76 -14.58 -10.59
CA ASN A 231 4.31 -15.16 -9.37
C ASN A 231 3.90 -14.42 -8.08
N ILE A 232 3.09 -13.37 -8.16
CA ILE A 232 2.61 -12.67 -6.97
C ILE A 232 1.52 -13.52 -6.31
N GLY A 233 1.81 -14.08 -5.13
CA GLY A 233 0.84 -14.82 -4.34
C GLY A 233 -0.15 -13.89 -3.63
N ARG A 234 -1.43 -14.28 -3.59
CA ARG A 234 -2.50 -13.54 -2.89
C ARG A 234 -3.18 -14.44 -1.86
N VAL A 235 -3.29 -13.94 -0.63
CA VAL A 235 -4.10 -14.49 0.46
C VAL A 235 -5.16 -13.45 0.80
N TRP A 236 -6.40 -13.88 1.03
CA TRP A 236 -7.48 -12.97 1.38
C TRP A 236 -8.34 -13.55 2.52
N GLU A 237 -8.84 -12.66 3.38
CA GLU A 237 -9.90 -13.00 4.30
C GLU A 237 -11.20 -13.23 3.54
N ASP A 238 -11.98 -14.21 3.97
CA ASP A 238 -13.37 -14.40 3.58
C ASP A 238 -14.15 -14.68 4.86
N SER A 239 -14.58 -13.62 5.54
CA SER A 239 -15.29 -13.71 6.82
C SER A 239 -16.67 -14.38 6.75
N THR A 240 -17.01 -15.04 5.63
CA THR A 240 -18.24 -15.82 5.45
C THR A 240 -18.07 -17.34 5.66
N THR A 241 -16.83 -17.85 5.83
CA THR A 241 -16.57 -19.31 5.93
C THR A 241 -15.47 -19.65 6.95
N ILE A 242 -15.72 -20.61 7.86
CA ILE A 242 -14.78 -21.06 8.91
C ILE A 242 -13.58 -21.82 8.35
N GLY A 243 -12.35 -21.40 8.70
CA GLY A 243 -11.12 -21.95 8.14
C GLY A 243 -9.89 -21.88 9.06
N THR A 244 -8.97 -22.84 8.91
CA THR A 244 -7.77 -23.04 9.77
C THR A 244 -6.46 -22.83 9.01
N ILE A 245 -5.34 -22.67 9.75
CA ILE A 245 -3.96 -22.39 9.29
C ILE A 245 -3.47 -23.20 8.05
N GLY A 246 -4.07 -24.35 7.74
CA GLY A 246 -3.74 -25.13 6.53
C GLY A 246 -4.26 -24.53 5.21
N GLU A 247 -5.23 -23.61 5.25
CA GLU A 247 -5.91 -23.04 4.07
C GLU A 247 -5.24 -21.79 3.49
N ILE A 248 -4.15 -21.31 4.13
CA ILE A 248 -3.24 -20.29 3.57
C ILE A 248 -2.68 -20.73 2.20
N PHE A 249 -2.65 -22.04 1.93
CA PHE A 249 -2.19 -22.61 0.65
C PHE A 249 -3.30 -22.73 -0.42
N SER A 250 -4.58 -22.57 -0.07
CA SER A 250 -5.72 -22.81 -0.97
C SER A 250 -6.59 -21.59 -1.29
N GLY A 251 -6.41 -20.46 -0.58
CA GLY A 251 -7.16 -19.22 -0.80
C GLY A 251 -8.49 -19.18 -0.03
N GLY A 252 -8.81 -18.02 0.53
CA GLY A 252 -9.97 -17.76 1.41
C GLY A 252 -9.75 -18.25 2.85
N ILE A 253 -9.66 -17.33 3.82
CA ILE A 253 -9.50 -17.64 5.27
C ILE A 253 -10.56 -16.90 6.07
N GLU A 254 -11.25 -17.55 7.01
CA GLU A 254 -12.29 -16.92 7.85
C GLU A 254 -11.84 -15.61 8.53
N ARG A 255 -10.62 -15.65 9.06
CA ARG A 255 -10.02 -14.57 9.81
C ARG A 255 -8.51 -14.72 9.77
N ILE A 256 -7.85 -13.75 9.16
CA ILE A 256 -6.42 -13.54 9.23
C ILE A 256 -6.13 -12.84 10.56
N THR A 257 -5.30 -13.43 11.39
CA THR A 257 -4.81 -12.81 12.62
C THR A 257 -3.54 -12.01 12.36
N ALA A 258 -3.12 -11.18 13.32
CA ALA A 258 -1.84 -10.48 13.25
C ALA A 258 -0.65 -11.46 13.13
N ASP A 259 -0.75 -12.66 13.73
CA ASP A 259 0.28 -13.69 13.63
C ASP A 259 0.31 -14.32 12.23
N ASP A 260 -0.85 -14.51 11.60
CA ASP A 260 -0.92 -15.01 10.21
C ASP A 260 -0.29 -14.02 9.23
N VAL A 261 -0.50 -12.70 9.41
CA VAL A 261 0.18 -11.68 8.60
C VAL A 261 1.69 -11.79 8.73
N ARG A 262 2.19 -11.81 9.98
CA ARG A 262 3.62 -11.84 10.27
C ARG A 262 4.27 -13.10 9.71
N ASN A 263 3.65 -14.26 9.96
CA ASN A 263 4.15 -15.56 9.51
C ASN A 263 4.06 -15.69 7.99
N GLY A 264 2.96 -15.26 7.39
CA GLY A 264 2.74 -15.30 5.95
C GLY A 264 3.82 -14.52 5.20
N PHE A 265 4.08 -13.28 5.61
CA PHE A 265 5.16 -12.49 5.03
C PHE A 265 6.56 -13.07 5.30
N ALA A 266 6.80 -13.64 6.49
CA ALA A 266 8.08 -14.28 6.82
C ALA A 266 8.38 -15.52 5.95
N ILE A 267 7.36 -16.20 5.42
CA ILE A 267 7.54 -17.34 4.50
C ILE A 267 7.42 -16.95 3.02
N GLY A 268 7.28 -15.67 2.70
CA GLY A 268 7.34 -15.15 1.33
C GLY A 268 5.98 -14.93 0.65
N HIS A 269 4.86 -14.89 1.37
CA HIS A 269 3.59 -14.45 0.77
C HIS A 269 3.65 -12.97 0.38
N ASN A 270 3.07 -12.62 -0.76
CA ASN A 270 3.12 -11.25 -1.27
C ASN A 270 1.95 -10.40 -0.80
N ILE A 271 0.75 -10.68 -1.29
CA ILE A 271 -0.44 -9.87 -0.99
C ILE A 271 -1.24 -10.54 0.12
N ILE A 272 -1.57 -9.78 1.16
CA ILE A 272 -2.55 -10.16 2.18
C ILE A 272 -3.69 -9.13 2.15
N ASN A 273 -4.86 -9.58 1.68
CA ASN A 273 -6.08 -8.79 1.66
C ASN A 273 -6.88 -8.98 2.95
N LEU A 274 -7.12 -7.87 3.64
CA LEU A 274 -7.84 -7.86 4.91
C LEU A 274 -9.31 -7.47 4.71
N ASP A 275 -10.18 -8.08 5.50
CA ASP A 275 -11.51 -7.60 5.85
C ASP A 275 -11.42 -6.74 7.12
N ASN A 276 -12.25 -5.71 7.22
CA ASN A 276 -12.41 -4.81 8.37
C ASN A 276 -11.10 -4.11 8.78
N MET A 277 -10.33 -3.65 7.79
CA MET A 277 -9.11 -2.87 8.01
C MET A 277 -9.46 -1.54 8.69
N ASN A 278 -8.83 -1.24 9.83
CA ASN A 278 -9.07 -0.02 10.61
C ASN A 278 -7.79 0.52 11.26
N THR A 279 -7.85 1.75 11.77
CA THR A 279 -6.70 2.49 12.33
C THR A 279 -6.09 1.87 13.60
N THR A 280 -6.78 0.93 14.24
CA THR A 280 -6.31 0.22 15.44
C THR A 280 -6.01 -1.26 15.19
N ASP A 281 -6.01 -1.66 13.92
CA ASP A 281 -5.86 -3.05 13.52
C ASP A 281 -4.43 -3.54 13.71
N GLY A 282 -4.25 -4.47 14.66
CA GLY A 282 -2.95 -5.08 14.94
C GLY A 282 -2.34 -5.84 13.75
N ARG A 283 -3.14 -6.21 12.74
CA ARG A 283 -2.67 -6.85 11.50
C ARG A 283 -1.85 -5.89 10.65
N ILE A 284 -2.20 -4.60 10.66
CA ILE A 284 -1.45 -3.57 9.95
C ILE A 284 -0.07 -3.40 10.60
N ALA A 285 0.01 -3.35 11.93
CA ALA A 285 1.27 -3.31 12.64
C ALA A 285 2.12 -4.59 12.41
N ALA A 286 1.48 -5.75 12.28
CA ALA A 286 2.16 -7.02 12.03
C ALA A 286 2.71 -7.15 10.60
N ALA A 287 2.17 -6.40 9.63
CA ALA A 287 2.69 -6.30 8.27
C ALA A 287 4.01 -5.52 8.17
N ILE A 288 4.28 -4.66 9.15
CA ILE A 288 5.57 -3.99 9.27
C ILE A 288 6.56 -5.08 9.67
N TRP A 289 7.62 -5.27 8.90
CA TRP A 289 8.69 -6.25 9.13
C TRP A 289 10.05 -5.58 9.40
N SER A 290 10.20 -4.30 9.06
CA SER A 290 11.44 -3.50 9.12
C SER A 290 11.60 -2.76 10.46
N TRP A 291 11.26 -1.48 10.53
CA TRP A 291 11.49 -0.55 11.65
C TRP A 291 10.87 -1.00 12.96
N ASP A 292 11.63 -0.94 14.05
CA ASP A 292 11.12 -1.22 15.39
C ASP A 292 10.16 -0.13 15.86
N GLN A 293 9.41 -0.39 16.92
CA GLN A 293 8.41 0.53 17.42
C GLN A 293 9.01 1.90 17.75
N ASN A 294 8.45 2.94 17.13
CA ASN A 294 8.89 4.35 17.16
C ASN A 294 10.18 4.65 16.39
N GLU A 295 10.69 3.73 15.58
CA GLU A 295 11.83 3.97 14.67
C GLU A 295 11.37 4.27 13.23
N PRO A 296 12.17 5.00 12.43
CA PRO A 296 13.36 5.73 12.86
C PRO A 296 13.00 6.97 13.70
N ASN A 297 13.78 7.25 14.75
CA ASN A 297 13.48 8.29 15.74
C ASN A 297 14.41 9.52 15.67
N ASN A 298 15.47 9.44 14.86
CA ASN A 298 16.54 10.41 14.69
C ASN A 298 17.17 10.90 16.01
N LEU A 299 17.40 9.99 16.95
CA LEU A 299 17.86 10.32 18.30
C LEU A 299 19.33 10.76 18.31
N ASN A 300 19.55 12.07 18.29
CA ASN A 300 20.88 12.72 18.18
C ASN A 300 21.50 12.65 16.77
N ASN A 301 20.69 12.83 15.73
CA ASN A 301 21.14 12.82 14.34
C ASN A 301 21.66 11.44 13.93
N GLU A 302 20.79 10.43 14.01
CA GLU A 302 21.09 9.05 13.67
C GLU A 302 20.62 8.76 12.25
N ASP A 303 21.56 8.48 11.35
CA ASP A 303 21.26 8.46 9.91
C ASP A 303 21.46 7.08 9.25
N CYS A 304 21.78 6.04 10.02
CA CYS A 304 22.19 4.73 9.50
C CYS A 304 21.39 3.57 10.10
N ALA A 305 20.75 2.76 9.26
CA ALA A 305 19.91 1.65 9.71
C ALA A 305 20.74 0.44 10.17
N MET A 306 20.28 -0.20 11.25
CA MET A 306 20.81 -1.46 11.74
C MET A 306 19.69 -2.40 12.19
N GLN A 307 19.94 -3.71 12.16
CA GLN A 307 19.01 -4.73 12.66
C GLN A 307 19.29 -5.07 14.14
N TRP A 308 18.30 -4.90 15.02
CA TRP A 308 18.28 -5.37 16.41
C TRP A 308 18.11 -6.88 16.55
N SER A 309 18.38 -7.42 17.74
CA SER A 309 18.27 -8.86 18.04
C SER A 309 16.88 -9.44 17.79
N ASN A 310 15.83 -8.62 17.92
CA ASN A 310 14.45 -9.00 17.57
C ASN A 310 14.18 -9.06 16.05
N GLY A 311 15.13 -8.64 15.20
CA GLY A 311 14.99 -8.58 13.74
C GLY A 311 14.47 -7.24 13.19
N ARG A 312 14.14 -6.29 14.07
CA ARG A 312 13.63 -4.97 13.69
C ARG A 312 14.75 -3.97 13.46
N TRP A 313 14.43 -2.89 12.76
CA TRP A 313 15.41 -1.89 12.34
C TRP A 313 15.37 -0.67 13.25
N ASN A 314 16.50 0.01 13.33
CA ASN A 314 16.68 1.25 14.07
C ASN A 314 17.73 2.08 13.36
N ASP A 315 17.51 3.38 13.34
CA ASP A 315 18.48 4.36 12.91
C ASP A 315 19.47 4.59 14.04
N ALA A 316 20.75 4.44 13.75
CA ALA A 316 21.80 4.54 14.73
C ALA A 316 22.88 5.50 14.23
N ASN A 317 23.64 6.08 15.16
CA ASN A 317 24.79 6.89 14.80
C ASN A 317 25.76 6.07 13.93
N CYS A 318 26.02 6.53 12.70
CA CYS A 318 26.81 5.84 11.69
C CYS A 318 28.25 5.49 12.12
N SER A 319 28.77 6.15 13.16
CA SER A 319 30.10 5.89 13.73
C SER A 319 30.13 4.72 14.73
N ASN A 320 28.96 4.16 15.09
CA ASN A 320 28.87 2.99 15.95
C ASN A 320 29.57 1.77 15.32
N GLN A 321 30.00 0.84 16.16
CA GLN A 321 30.81 -0.30 15.73
C GLN A 321 29.97 -1.57 15.69
N TYR A 322 29.35 -1.87 14.54
CA TYR A 322 28.56 -3.10 14.32
C TYR A 322 29.14 -3.93 13.19
N SER A 323 28.72 -5.20 13.11
CA SER A 323 29.00 -6.07 11.97
C SER A 323 28.22 -5.60 10.73
N PHE A 324 28.51 -6.16 9.56
CA PHE A 324 27.95 -5.74 8.28
C PHE A 324 27.14 -6.86 7.63
N ALA A 325 25.95 -6.52 7.12
CA ALA A 325 25.08 -7.43 6.38
C ALA A 325 25.50 -7.52 4.91
N CYS A 326 26.17 -8.61 4.55
CA CYS A 326 26.67 -8.86 3.21
C CYS A 326 25.77 -9.86 2.49
N LYS A 327 25.17 -9.48 1.35
CA LYS A 327 24.34 -10.35 0.53
C LYS A 327 25.13 -10.86 -0.67
N ASN A 328 25.08 -12.16 -0.91
CA ASN A 328 25.63 -12.76 -2.11
C ASN A 328 24.64 -12.58 -3.27
N THR A 329 25.05 -11.96 -4.38
CA THR A 329 24.17 -11.69 -5.52
C THR A 329 23.88 -12.90 -6.40
N ALA A 330 24.65 -13.99 -6.28
CA ALA A 330 24.46 -15.19 -7.08
C ALA A 330 23.34 -16.09 -6.53
N ASP A 331 23.18 -16.15 -5.20
CA ASP A 331 22.21 -17.03 -4.53
C ASP A 331 21.34 -16.33 -3.48
N SER A 332 21.47 -15.02 -3.32
CA SER A 332 20.74 -14.19 -2.36
C SER A 332 20.99 -14.53 -0.88
N SER A 333 22.03 -15.32 -0.56
CA SER A 333 22.34 -15.68 0.82
C SER A 333 22.97 -14.53 1.61
N TRP A 334 22.68 -14.49 2.92
CA TRP A 334 23.26 -13.52 3.84
C TRP A 334 24.49 -14.06 4.55
N LEU A 335 25.52 -13.24 4.62
CA LEU A 335 26.70 -13.40 5.46
C LEU A 335 26.83 -12.17 6.35
N VAL A 336 27.05 -12.39 7.64
CA VAL A 336 27.35 -11.30 8.60
C VAL A 336 28.84 -11.31 8.91
N SER A 337 29.49 -10.16 8.74
CA SER A 337 30.94 -10.05 8.93
C SER A 337 31.37 -10.33 10.37
N ALA A 338 32.50 -11.02 10.55
CA ALA A 338 33.11 -11.20 11.87
C ALA A 338 33.83 -9.95 12.40
N SER A 339 34.16 -9.00 11.52
CA SER A 339 34.66 -7.68 11.90
C SER A 339 33.51 -6.71 12.15
N THR A 340 33.71 -5.79 13.08
CA THR A 340 32.82 -4.65 13.30
C THR A 340 33.47 -3.35 12.85
N GLY A 341 32.68 -2.34 12.54
CA GLY A 341 33.16 -1.04 12.10
C GLY A 341 32.06 0.03 12.00
N PRO A 342 32.42 1.28 11.65
CA PRO A 342 31.45 2.29 11.28
C PRO A 342 30.72 1.91 9.98
N PHE A 343 29.50 2.40 9.79
CA PHE A 343 28.65 2.09 8.63
C PHE A 343 29.37 2.21 7.29
N SER A 344 30.18 3.27 7.13
CA SER A 344 30.92 3.57 5.89
C SER A 344 31.89 2.47 5.45
N HIS A 345 32.26 1.54 6.33
CA HIS A 345 33.15 0.44 5.99
C HIS A 345 32.41 -0.76 5.35
N GLY A 346 31.07 -0.79 5.38
CA GLY A 346 30.28 -1.97 5.00
C GLY A 346 30.58 -2.48 3.61
N THR A 347 30.57 -1.60 2.61
CA THR A 347 30.89 -1.97 1.22
C THR A 347 32.27 -2.62 1.10
N GLY A 348 33.29 -2.00 1.69
CA GLY A 348 34.66 -2.52 1.64
C GLY A 348 34.81 -3.85 2.36
N VAL A 349 34.14 -4.04 3.51
CA VAL A 349 34.15 -5.30 4.25
C VAL A 349 33.47 -6.41 3.46
N CYS A 350 32.28 -6.17 2.90
CA CYS A 350 31.55 -7.19 2.16
C CYS A 350 32.31 -7.66 0.91
N GLN A 351 32.99 -6.75 0.21
CA GLN A 351 33.84 -7.09 -0.94
C GLN A 351 35.01 -8.02 -0.60
N THR A 352 35.42 -8.14 0.67
CA THR A 352 36.48 -9.09 1.07
C THR A 352 36.05 -10.55 1.01
N PHE A 353 34.73 -10.82 0.98
CA PHE A 353 34.19 -12.18 0.87
C PHE A 353 34.07 -12.65 -0.59
N GLY A 354 34.21 -11.75 -1.55
CA GLY A 354 34.16 -12.03 -2.99
C GLY A 354 33.51 -10.89 -3.77
N GLU A 355 33.66 -10.91 -5.10
CA GLU A 355 33.06 -9.90 -5.99
C GLU A 355 31.52 -9.95 -5.98
N ASP A 356 30.94 -11.10 -5.66
CA ASP A 356 29.50 -11.31 -5.57
C ASP A 356 28.87 -10.86 -4.24
N TYR A 357 29.67 -10.37 -3.28
CA TYR A 357 29.15 -9.93 -1.98
C TYR A 357 28.99 -8.40 -1.92
N LEU A 358 27.75 -7.96 -1.71
CA LEU A 358 27.41 -6.55 -1.57
C LEU A 358 26.95 -6.24 -0.15
N PHE A 359 27.28 -5.04 0.34
CA PHE A 359 26.65 -4.51 1.54
C PHE A 359 25.21 -4.14 1.17
N SER A 360 24.21 -4.74 1.82
CA SER A 360 22.83 -4.69 1.33
C SER A 360 21.81 -4.55 2.45
N ALA A 361 20.58 -4.20 2.06
CA ALA A 361 19.40 -4.26 2.92
C ALA A 361 18.44 -5.37 2.53
N PRO A 362 17.76 -6.01 3.50
CA PRO A 362 16.61 -6.85 3.23
C PRO A 362 15.50 -6.08 2.54
N THR A 363 14.83 -6.73 1.60
CA THR A 363 13.79 -6.10 0.78
C THR A 363 12.37 -6.54 1.10
N ASN A 364 12.22 -7.60 1.90
CA ASN A 364 10.94 -8.10 2.39
C ASN A 364 11.12 -8.84 3.73
N SER A 365 10.02 -9.29 4.32
CA SER A 365 10.02 -9.98 5.62
C SER A 365 10.81 -11.28 5.60
N GLN A 366 10.68 -12.11 4.55
CA GLN A 366 11.44 -13.36 4.41
C GLN A 366 12.95 -13.10 4.38
N ASP A 367 13.38 -12.12 3.59
CA ASP A 367 14.78 -11.70 3.47
C ASP A 367 15.31 -11.12 4.80
N ASN A 368 14.47 -10.37 5.52
CA ASN A 368 14.82 -9.81 6.82
C ASN A 368 14.98 -10.91 7.89
N GLN A 369 14.15 -11.95 7.86
CA GLN A 369 14.32 -13.13 8.72
C GLN A 369 15.58 -13.92 8.37
N ALA A 370 15.93 -14.03 7.09
CA ALA A 370 17.17 -14.66 6.66
C ALA A 370 18.40 -13.91 7.17
N LEU A 371 18.42 -12.57 7.09
CA LEU A 371 19.47 -11.74 7.69
C LEU A 371 19.52 -11.93 9.21
N LYS A 372 18.37 -11.95 9.88
CA LYS A 372 18.29 -12.17 11.33
C LYS A 372 18.94 -13.50 11.72
N ALA A 373 18.61 -14.58 11.02
CA ALA A 373 19.19 -15.89 11.27
C ALA A 373 20.71 -15.92 11.02
N ALA A 374 21.19 -15.30 9.94
CA ALA A 374 22.61 -15.17 9.64
C ALA A 374 23.36 -14.39 10.73
N LYS A 375 22.75 -13.32 11.25
CA LYS A 375 23.29 -12.53 12.36
C LYS A 375 23.34 -13.35 13.65
N GLU A 376 22.25 -14.00 14.03
CA GLU A 376 22.17 -14.82 15.25
C GLU A 376 23.22 -15.95 15.25
N ALA A 377 23.51 -16.54 14.09
CA ALA A 377 24.55 -17.55 13.95
C ALA A 377 25.97 -17.06 14.28
N THR A 378 26.22 -15.75 14.21
CA THR A 378 27.50 -15.14 14.63
C THR A 378 27.56 -14.80 16.12
N GLY A 379 26.42 -14.77 16.81
CA GLY A 379 26.30 -14.30 18.19
C GLY A 379 26.24 -12.78 18.36
N TYR A 380 26.11 -12.02 17.27
CA TYR A 380 25.88 -10.57 17.35
C TYR A 380 24.40 -10.23 17.56
N ASP A 381 24.14 -9.19 18.36
CA ASP A 381 22.79 -8.64 18.54
C ASP A 381 22.45 -7.56 17.50
N ARG A 382 23.46 -6.96 16.87
CA ARG A 382 23.33 -5.80 15.96
C ARG A 382 24.13 -6.02 14.69
N VAL A 383 23.58 -5.62 13.55
CA VAL A 383 24.26 -5.61 12.24
C VAL A 383 23.85 -4.38 11.45
N TRP A 384 24.80 -3.70 10.82
CA TRP A 384 24.53 -2.64 9.87
C TRP A 384 23.80 -3.21 8.65
N ILE A 385 22.82 -2.47 8.17
CA ILE A 385 22.06 -2.75 6.96
C ILE A 385 22.30 -1.58 6.00
N ASN A 386 22.51 -1.80 4.70
CA ASN A 386 22.77 -0.71 3.75
C ASN A 386 21.51 0.12 3.44
N TYR A 387 21.07 0.90 4.42
CA TYR A 387 19.94 1.82 4.34
C TYR A 387 20.24 3.03 5.23
N GLN A 388 20.11 4.25 4.69
CA GLN A 388 20.58 5.48 5.34
C GLN A 388 19.87 6.72 4.79
N ASP A 389 19.82 7.80 5.58
CA ASP A 389 19.29 9.11 5.17
C ASP A 389 20.29 10.26 5.38
N MET A 390 21.60 9.96 5.49
CA MET A 390 22.70 10.93 5.69
C MET A 390 22.70 12.15 4.74
N VAL A 391 22.11 12.02 3.55
CA VAL A 391 22.07 13.08 2.53
C VAL A 391 20.91 14.04 2.76
N THR A 392 19.75 13.53 3.17
CA THR A 392 18.54 14.31 3.39
C THR A 392 17.69 13.58 4.42
N GLU A 393 17.61 14.16 5.60
CA GLU A 393 16.83 13.67 6.74
C GLU A 393 15.43 13.19 6.33
N GLY A 394 15.08 11.97 6.75
CA GLY A 394 13.79 11.34 6.45
C GLY A 394 13.64 10.86 5.01
N GLN A 395 14.66 10.99 4.15
CA GLN A 395 14.71 10.41 2.81
C GLN A 395 15.71 9.25 2.79
N TRP A 396 15.22 8.09 3.23
CA TRP A 396 16.03 6.88 3.34
C TRP A 396 16.35 6.29 1.96
N GLN A 397 17.61 5.91 1.77
CA GLN A 397 18.16 5.42 0.51
C GLN A 397 18.86 4.09 0.71
N HIS A 398 18.60 3.19 -0.23
CA HIS A 398 19.36 1.97 -0.47
C HIS A 398 20.49 2.32 -1.46
N ASN A 399 21.74 1.98 -1.14
CA ASN A 399 22.88 2.24 -2.03
C ASN A 399 23.24 1.03 -2.89
#